data_AF-A0A2G9MXR0-F1
#
_entry.id   AF-A0A2G9MXR0-F1
#
_cell.length_a   1.000
_cell.length_b   1.000
_cell.length_c   1.000
_cell.angle_alpha   90.00
_cell.angle_beta   90.00
_cell.angle_gamma   90.00
#
_symmetry.space_group_name_H-M   'P 1'
#
loop_
_entity.id
_entity.type
_entity.pdbx_description
1 polymer ?
#
loop_
_entity_poly.entity_id
_entity_poly.type
_entity_poly.pdbx_seq_one_letter_code
_entity_poly.pdbx_strand_id
1 'polypeptide(L)'
;MPKRRAGEVAEKICEAFLVSPAKPLSIQEISKISGVNWESTKRYLELFGKVGLVKEIKEENEIRYIKIGAYEKDTLFRLPLSQVQKDTINKIYVSIKKICPRGKPLPSTAMQKIAVDVSEKIDVNIPKGWYLFGEILILPPDNASMNSQTPFPEGSTEFELIREACGEYLQCKNTHEVCLLQYEKKRNLLYSTKEKLYSILTSLCHEESAERMNSARKLINDFAMLAEKNHSDSTLVLIIEDYCTSLLSIFRNSNQKQIQKAQGAVIEAFLRVWDLTATHEFSKSLEKYYEKEILTDFFSSRFEEAEHSAIEALERLRQHEPKFDFPQTEEAKKLMSLMGSAKELSEEEKEKRKKELEEISPSELFRRYGLD
;
A
#
# COMPACT_ATOMS: atom_id res chain seq x y z
N MET A 1 -7.88 6.18 -48.33
CA MET A 1 -8.59 6.17 -47.02
C MET A 1 -7.76 6.95 -46.02
N PRO A 2 -8.34 7.86 -45.21
CA PRO A 2 -7.58 8.59 -44.20
C PRO A 2 -7.03 7.62 -43.14
N LYS A 3 -5.73 7.72 -42.84
CA LYS A 3 -5.09 6.97 -41.75
C LYS A 3 -5.72 7.44 -40.44
N ARG A 4 -6.59 6.61 -39.84
CA ARG A 4 -7.09 6.82 -38.47
C ARG A 4 -5.90 6.88 -37.50
N ARG A 5 -5.95 7.75 -36.50
CA ARG A 5 -4.88 7.85 -35.50
C ARG A 5 -4.89 6.59 -34.64
N ALA A 6 -3.72 6.10 -34.25
CA ALA A 6 -3.57 4.86 -33.48
C ALA A 6 -4.46 4.82 -32.21
N GLY A 7 -4.57 5.95 -31.50
CA GLY A 7 -5.44 6.08 -30.32
C GLY A 7 -6.93 5.85 -30.59
N GLU A 8 -7.45 6.33 -31.72
CA GLU A 8 -8.87 6.16 -32.11
C GLU A 8 -9.19 4.70 -32.45
N VAL A 9 -8.20 3.94 -32.91
CA VAL A 9 -8.35 2.51 -33.22
C VAL A 9 -8.39 1.70 -31.92
N ALA A 10 -7.52 2.02 -30.96
CA ALA A 10 -7.49 1.39 -29.64
C ALA A 10 -8.80 1.61 -28.87
N GLU A 11 -9.29 2.85 -28.86
CA GLU A 11 -10.52 3.25 -28.16
C GLU A 11 -11.74 2.47 -28.67
N LYS A 12 -11.92 2.39 -29.99
CA LYS A 12 -13.04 1.65 -30.61
C LYS A 12 -13.02 0.15 -30.32
N ILE A 13 -11.83 -0.45 -30.22
CA ILE A 13 -11.70 -1.87 -29.85
C ILE A 13 -12.07 -2.05 -28.36
N CYS A 14 -11.65 -1.14 -27.48
CA CYS A 14 -12.04 -1.15 -26.08
C CYS A 14 -13.56 -0.97 -25.87
N GLU A 15 -14.21 -0.13 -26.68
CA GLU A 15 -15.67 0.09 -26.68
C GLU A 15 -16.43 -1.17 -27.09
N ALA A 16 -15.89 -2.00 -27.99
CA ALA A 16 -16.56 -3.24 -28.40
C ALA A 16 -16.80 -4.20 -27.22
N PHE A 17 -15.91 -4.19 -26.23
CA PHE A 17 -16.08 -4.96 -24.99
C PHE A 17 -17.07 -4.32 -24.00
N LEU A 18 -17.40 -3.02 -24.13
CA LEU A 18 -18.42 -2.36 -23.31
C LEU A 18 -19.84 -2.73 -23.76
N VAL A 19 -20.01 -3.08 -25.04
CA VAL A 19 -21.30 -3.54 -25.60
C VAL A 19 -21.69 -4.93 -25.06
N SER A 20 -20.72 -5.73 -24.57
CA SER A 20 -20.95 -7.07 -24.03
C SER A 20 -19.98 -7.39 -22.88
N PRO A 21 -20.17 -6.76 -21.69
CA PRO A 21 -19.16 -6.69 -20.62
C PRO A 21 -18.82 -8.01 -19.90
N ALA A 22 -19.40 -9.14 -20.30
CA ALA A 22 -19.15 -10.45 -19.69
C ALA A 22 -19.10 -11.62 -20.70
N LYS A 23 -19.21 -11.34 -22.00
CA LYS A 23 -19.19 -12.37 -23.05
C LYS A 23 -17.79 -12.42 -23.68
N PRO A 24 -17.11 -13.58 -23.72
CA PRO A 24 -15.92 -13.74 -24.55
C PRO A 24 -16.29 -13.49 -26.02
N LEU A 25 -15.51 -12.64 -26.69
CA LEU A 25 -15.73 -12.29 -28.10
C LEU A 25 -14.57 -12.80 -28.96
N SER A 26 -14.90 -13.33 -30.13
CA SER A 26 -13.92 -13.63 -31.18
C SER A 26 -13.36 -12.35 -31.79
N ILE A 27 -12.19 -12.43 -32.45
CA ILE A 27 -11.64 -11.29 -33.22
C ILE A 27 -12.62 -10.79 -34.27
N GLN A 28 -13.41 -11.70 -34.87
CA GLN A 28 -14.41 -11.36 -35.89
C GLN A 28 -15.55 -10.54 -35.30
N GLU A 29 -16.07 -10.92 -34.14
CA GLU A 29 -17.10 -10.16 -33.42
C GLU A 29 -16.57 -8.76 -33.02
N ILE A 30 -15.36 -8.69 -32.47
CA ILE A 30 -14.75 -7.41 -32.04
C ILE A 30 -14.50 -6.49 -33.24
N SER A 31 -13.98 -7.03 -34.36
CA SER A 31 -13.77 -6.28 -35.60
C SER A 31 -15.08 -5.72 -36.16
N LYS A 32 -16.16 -6.52 -36.11
CA LYS A 32 -17.50 -6.12 -36.56
C LYS A 32 -18.10 -5.02 -35.68
N ILE A 33 -17.99 -5.14 -34.35
CA ILE A 33 -18.54 -4.17 -33.40
C ILE A 33 -17.75 -2.84 -33.44
N SER A 34 -16.42 -2.91 -33.46
CA SER A 34 -15.54 -1.73 -33.45
C SER A 34 -15.45 -1.01 -34.80
N GLY A 35 -15.86 -1.66 -35.90
CA GLY A 35 -15.67 -1.13 -37.26
C GLY A 35 -14.19 -0.94 -37.63
N VAL A 36 -13.31 -1.73 -37.02
CA VAL A 36 -11.87 -1.79 -37.25
C VAL A 36 -11.56 -3.07 -38.03
N ASN A 37 -10.60 -3.01 -38.96
CA ASN A 37 -10.24 -4.20 -39.74
C ASN A 37 -9.61 -5.29 -38.86
N TRP A 38 -9.80 -6.54 -39.27
CA TRP A 38 -9.40 -7.73 -38.52
C TRP A 38 -7.91 -7.73 -38.13
N GLU A 39 -7.01 -7.35 -39.04
CA GLU A 39 -5.56 -7.32 -38.78
C GLU A 39 -5.17 -6.32 -37.69
N SER A 40 -5.80 -5.14 -37.70
CA SER A 40 -5.59 -4.12 -36.69
C SER A 40 -6.18 -4.56 -35.37
N THR A 41 -7.39 -5.13 -35.37
CA THR A 41 -8.01 -5.70 -34.18
C THR A 41 -7.11 -6.75 -33.54
N LYS A 42 -6.56 -7.69 -34.33
CA LYS A 42 -5.62 -8.70 -33.84
C LYS A 42 -4.38 -8.07 -33.20
N ARG A 43 -3.71 -7.13 -33.88
CA ARG A 43 -2.50 -6.47 -33.35
C ARG A 43 -2.76 -5.72 -32.04
N TYR A 44 -3.90 -5.03 -31.94
CA TYR A 44 -4.28 -4.34 -30.70
C TYR A 44 -4.69 -5.31 -29.59
N LEU A 45 -5.35 -6.43 -29.90
CA LEU A 45 -5.65 -7.46 -28.90
C LEU A 45 -4.39 -8.13 -28.37
N GLU A 46 -3.39 -8.41 -29.22
CA GLU A 46 -2.07 -8.87 -28.78
C GLU A 46 -1.38 -7.85 -27.86
N LEU A 47 -1.44 -6.56 -28.20
CA LEU A 47 -0.92 -5.48 -27.36
C LEU A 47 -1.68 -5.41 -26.02
N PHE A 48 -3.00 -5.46 -26.05
CA PHE A 48 -3.87 -5.45 -24.87
C PHE A 48 -3.63 -6.66 -23.98
N GLY A 49 -3.33 -7.83 -24.54
CA GLY A 49 -2.93 -9.01 -23.77
C GLY A 49 -1.60 -8.80 -23.05
N LYS A 50 -0.61 -8.19 -23.72
CA LYS A 50 0.69 -7.86 -23.11
C LYS A 50 0.58 -6.85 -21.95
N VAL A 51 -0.39 -5.94 -22.00
CA VAL A 51 -0.63 -4.94 -20.95
C VAL A 51 -1.76 -5.33 -19.99
N GLY A 52 -2.21 -6.60 -19.99
CA GLY A 52 -3.18 -7.11 -19.04
C GLY A 52 -4.61 -6.55 -19.17
N LEU A 53 -4.99 -6.01 -20.33
CA LEU A 53 -6.33 -5.45 -20.59
C LEU A 53 -7.33 -6.50 -21.11
N VAL A 54 -6.84 -7.57 -21.75
CA VAL A 54 -7.67 -8.66 -22.28
C VAL A 54 -7.01 -10.00 -21.98
N LYS A 55 -7.81 -11.02 -21.72
CA LYS A 55 -7.37 -12.41 -21.54
C LYS A 55 -7.84 -13.23 -22.72
N GLU A 56 -6.92 -14.00 -23.27
CA GLU A 56 -7.21 -14.99 -24.29
C GLU A 56 -7.76 -16.27 -23.65
N ILE A 57 -8.88 -16.78 -24.16
CA ILE A 57 -9.53 -18.03 -23.74
C ILE A 57 -9.68 -18.89 -25.00
N LYS A 58 -9.36 -20.18 -24.88
CA LYS A 58 -9.66 -21.17 -25.93
C LYS A 58 -10.97 -21.87 -25.60
N GLU A 59 -11.99 -21.66 -26.44
CA GLU A 59 -13.27 -22.37 -26.37
C GLU A 59 -13.46 -23.17 -27.66
N GLU A 60 -13.63 -24.50 -27.57
CA GLU A 60 -14.08 -25.36 -28.68
C GLU A 60 -13.34 -25.16 -30.03
N ASN A 61 -12.02 -24.92 -29.98
CA ASN A 61 -11.10 -24.61 -31.10
C ASN A 61 -11.10 -23.17 -31.64
N GLU A 62 -11.80 -22.25 -30.99
CA GLU A 62 -11.77 -20.81 -31.30
C GLU A 62 -11.04 -20.03 -30.21
N ILE A 63 -10.21 -19.06 -30.63
CA ILE A 63 -9.59 -18.10 -29.72
C ILE A 63 -10.58 -16.97 -29.47
N ARG A 64 -10.96 -16.79 -28.21
CA ARG A 64 -11.83 -15.73 -27.75
C ARG A 64 -11.12 -14.83 -26.76
N TYR A 65 -11.50 -13.57 -26.75
CA TYR A 65 -10.96 -12.56 -25.88
C TYR A 65 -12.04 -12.16 -24.90
N ILE A 66 -11.74 -12.26 -23.61
CA ILE A 66 -12.51 -11.60 -22.58
C ILE A 66 -11.74 -10.36 -22.16
N LYS A 67 -12.43 -9.24 -22.00
CA LYS A 67 -11.83 -8.11 -21.29
C LYS A 67 -11.55 -8.58 -19.87
N ILE A 68 -10.28 -8.57 -19.45
CA ILE A 68 -9.98 -8.70 -18.02
C ILE A 68 -10.70 -7.52 -17.41
N GLY A 69 -11.67 -7.83 -16.53
CA GLY A 69 -12.77 -6.95 -16.15
C GLY A 69 -12.29 -5.51 -16.09
N ALA A 70 -13.01 -4.62 -16.79
CA ALA A 70 -12.70 -3.21 -16.80
C ALA A 70 -12.34 -2.80 -15.37
N TYR A 71 -11.06 -2.48 -15.14
CA TYR A 71 -10.58 -1.87 -13.93
C TYR A 71 -11.68 -0.94 -13.40
N GLU A 72 -12.25 -1.31 -12.26
CA GLU A 72 -13.40 -0.58 -11.75
C GLU A 72 -12.90 0.77 -11.31
N LYS A 73 -13.17 1.82 -12.09
CA LYS A 73 -12.76 3.19 -11.76
C LYS A 73 -13.26 3.63 -10.38
N ASP A 74 -14.29 2.96 -9.89
CA ASP A 74 -15.04 3.34 -8.72
C ASP A 74 -14.62 2.53 -7.48
N THR A 75 -13.74 1.52 -7.59
CA THR A 75 -13.20 0.77 -6.43
C THR A 75 -11.78 1.18 -6.07
N LEU A 76 -11.43 1.04 -4.79
CA LEU A 76 -10.06 1.21 -4.32
C LEU A 76 -9.16 0.20 -5.03
N PHE A 77 -8.07 0.73 -5.61
CA PHE A 77 -7.09 -0.04 -6.38
C PHE A 77 -7.68 -0.81 -7.57
N ARG A 78 -8.89 -0.44 -8.02
CA ARG A 78 -9.59 -1.06 -9.16
C ARG A 78 -9.81 -2.57 -9.01
N LEU A 79 -9.82 -3.05 -7.76
CA LEU A 79 -10.07 -4.45 -7.45
C LEU A 79 -11.52 -4.83 -7.83
N PRO A 80 -11.74 -6.03 -8.38
CA PRO A 80 -13.05 -6.42 -8.87
C PRO A 80 -14.04 -6.70 -7.74
N LEU A 81 -15.31 -6.37 -7.95
CA LEU A 81 -16.42 -6.72 -7.06
C LEU A 81 -17.58 -7.31 -7.86
N SER A 82 -18.24 -8.32 -7.31
CA SER A 82 -19.52 -8.82 -7.86
C SER A 82 -20.62 -7.76 -7.70
N GLN A 83 -21.63 -7.82 -8.56
CA GLN A 83 -22.77 -6.89 -8.47
C GLN A 83 -23.48 -6.99 -7.12
N VAL A 84 -23.62 -8.19 -6.57
CA VAL A 84 -24.21 -8.43 -5.24
C VAL A 84 -23.43 -7.71 -4.15
N GLN A 85 -22.09 -7.80 -4.18
CA GLN A 85 -21.24 -7.07 -3.22
C GLN A 85 -21.42 -5.56 -3.37
N LYS A 86 -21.40 -5.03 -4.60
CA LYS A 86 -21.59 -3.58 -4.84
C LYS A 86 -22.93 -3.07 -4.35
N ASP A 87 -24.00 -3.76 -4.70
CA ASP A 87 -25.36 -3.39 -4.29
C ASP A 87 -25.47 -3.45 -2.77
N THR A 88 -24.92 -4.47 -2.14
CA THR A 88 -24.91 -4.60 -0.67
C THR A 88 -24.14 -3.46 -0.01
N ILE A 89 -22.93 -3.16 -0.46
CA ILE A 89 -22.12 -2.06 0.10
C ILE A 89 -22.83 -0.71 -0.09
N ASN A 90 -23.39 -0.44 -1.27
CA ASN A 90 -24.12 0.79 -1.53
C ASN A 90 -25.39 0.89 -0.66
N LYS A 91 -26.13 -0.21 -0.48
CA LYS A 91 -27.27 -0.26 0.45
C LYS A 91 -26.85 0.03 1.89
N ILE A 92 -25.69 -0.47 2.34
CA ILE A 92 -25.12 -0.12 3.65
C ILE A 92 -24.92 1.40 3.72
N TYR A 93 -24.22 2.00 2.75
CA TYR A 93 -23.94 3.43 2.79
C TYR A 93 -25.19 4.32 2.69
N VAL A 94 -26.18 3.96 1.87
CA VAL A 94 -27.45 4.68 1.78
C VAL A 94 -28.22 4.59 3.11
N SER A 95 -28.17 3.43 3.77
CA SER A 95 -28.80 3.24 5.08
C SER A 95 -28.09 4.07 6.16
N ILE A 96 -26.76 4.13 6.15
CA ILE A 96 -25.97 5.01 7.03
C ILE A 96 -26.40 6.47 6.83
N LYS A 97 -26.49 6.94 5.57
CA LYS A 97 -26.96 8.31 5.26
C LYS A 97 -28.39 8.57 5.72
N LYS A 98 -29.25 7.56 5.68
CA LYS A 98 -30.64 7.67 6.16
C LYS A 98 -30.72 7.79 7.67
N ILE A 99 -29.88 7.06 8.40
CA ILE A 99 -29.83 7.06 9.88
C ILE A 99 -29.15 8.33 10.41
N CYS A 100 -28.09 8.78 9.75
CA CYS A 100 -27.35 9.96 10.18
C CYS A 100 -28.16 11.25 9.94
N PRO A 101 -28.18 12.18 10.91
CA PRO A 101 -29.03 13.37 10.83
C PRO A 101 -28.64 14.29 9.67
N ARG A 102 -29.67 14.76 8.94
CA ARG A 102 -29.55 15.76 7.87
C ARG A 102 -29.08 17.10 8.47
N GLY A 103 -27.78 17.32 8.53
CA GLY A 103 -27.18 18.55 9.07
C GLY A 103 -25.75 18.39 9.58
N LYS A 104 -25.32 17.16 9.88
CA LYS A 104 -23.93 16.84 10.21
C LYS A 104 -23.43 15.75 9.25
N PRO A 105 -22.97 16.11 8.04
CA PRO A 105 -22.50 15.14 7.08
C PRO A 105 -21.39 14.30 7.70
N LEU A 106 -21.55 12.98 7.63
CA LEU A 106 -20.57 12.06 8.20
C LEU A 106 -19.31 12.04 7.31
N PRO A 107 -18.10 12.16 7.87
CA PRO A 107 -16.88 12.00 7.09
C PRO A 107 -16.84 10.62 6.41
N SER A 108 -16.27 10.56 5.20
CA SER A 108 -16.14 9.30 4.45
C SER A 108 -15.43 8.20 5.25
N THR A 109 -14.43 8.57 6.05
CA THR A 109 -13.74 7.64 6.96
C THR A 109 -14.70 7.01 7.96
N ALA A 110 -15.58 7.78 8.59
CA ALA A 110 -16.56 7.25 9.54
C ALA A 110 -17.60 6.36 8.85
N MET A 111 -18.04 6.74 7.64
CA MET A 111 -18.89 5.86 6.82
C MET A 111 -18.22 4.53 6.52
N GLN A 112 -16.92 4.54 6.16
CA GLN A 112 -16.13 3.34 5.95
C GLN A 112 -16.03 2.47 7.21
N LYS A 113 -15.78 3.06 8.38
CA LYS A 113 -15.65 2.30 9.64
C LYS A 113 -16.97 1.63 10.04
N ILE A 114 -18.08 2.35 9.93
CA ILE A 114 -19.42 1.79 10.16
C ILE A 114 -19.69 0.66 9.17
N ALA A 115 -19.42 0.87 7.88
CA ALA A 115 -19.68 -0.13 6.85
C ALA A 115 -18.83 -1.40 7.04
N VAL A 116 -17.58 -1.26 7.48
CA VAL A 116 -16.72 -2.38 7.84
C VAL A 116 -17.32 -3.19 9.01
N ASP A 117 -17.69 -2.54 10.10
CA ASP A 117 -18.26 -3.23 11.28
C ASP A 117 -19.58 -3.95 10.95
N VAL A 118 -20.38 -3.36 10.07
CA VAL A 118 -21.63 -3.98 9.59
C VAL A 118 -21.34 -5.15 8.65
N SER A 119 -20.38 -5.01 7.74
CA SER A 119 -20.05 -6.06 6.75
C SER A 119 -19.59 -7.38 7.37
N GLU A 120 -19.13 -7.37 8.62
CA GLU A 120 -18.73 -8.58 9.36
C GLU A 120 -19.93 -9.37 9.89
N LYS A 121 -21.09 -8.74 9.95
CA LYS A 121 -22.32 -9.29 10.55
C LYS A 121 -23.40 -9.62 9.50
N ILE A 122 -23.14 -9.35 8.22
CA ILE A 122 -24.06 -9.62 7.10
C ILE A 122 -23.55 -10.85 6.32
N ASP A 123 -24.48 -11.66 5.80
CA ASP A 123 -24.21 -12.87 5.02
C ASP A 123 -23.80 -12.57 3.56
N VAL A 124 -22.83 -11.68 3.37
CA VAL A 124 -22.21 -11.40 2.08
C VAL A 124 -20.70 -11.29 2.30
N ASN A 125 -19.93 -12.08 1.56
CA ASN A 125 -18.47 -12.06 1.63
C ASN A 125 -17.91 -10.77 0.98
N ILE A 126 -17.97 -9.65 1.71
CA ILE A 126 -17.52 -8.33 1.23
C ILE A 126 -16.00 -8.21 1.44
N PRO A 127 -15.22 -7.96 0.37
CA PRO A 127 -13.79 -7.72 0.48
C PRO A 127 -13.45 -6.47 1.29
N LYS A 128 -12.55 -6.65 2.26
CA LYS A 128 -12.08 -5.60 3.16
C LYS A 128 -10.66 -5.88 3.63
N GLY A 129 -9.93 -4.85 4.01
CA GLY A 129 -8.58 -5.01 4.52
C GLY A 129 -8.05 -3.79 5.26
N TRP A 130 -7.02 -4.02 6.06
CA TRP A 130 -6.31 -3.00 6.83
C TRP A 130 -5.42 -2.15 5.93
N TYR A 131 -5.70 -0.86 5.81
CA TYR A 131 -4.86 0.08 5.06
C TYR A 131 -4.59 1.36 5.87
N LEU A 132 -3.95 2.39 5.30
CA LEU A 132 -3.41 3.59 5.96
C LEU A 132 -4.10 4.12 7.24
N PHE A 133 -5.44 4.11 7.27
CA PHE A 133 -6.26 4.64 8.37
C PHE A 133 -7.17 3.57 9.01
N GLY A 134 -6.79 2.30 8.92
CA GLY A 134 -7.52 1.16 9.44
C GLY A 134 -8.17 0.30 8.37
N GLU A 135 -9.05 -0.58 8.80
CA GLU A 135 -9.78 -1.46 7.90
C GLU A 135 -10.83 -0.69 7.10
N ILE A 136 -10.91 -0.99 5.80
CA ILE A 136 -11.79 -0.35 4.82
C ILE A 136 -12.39 -1.39 3.88
N LEU A 137 -13.54 -1.06 3.30
CA LEU A 137 -14.12 -1.83 2.19
C LEU A 137 -13.49 -1.38 0.87
N ILE A 138 -13.43 -2.30 -0.10
CA ILE A 138 -12.89 -2.02 -1.44
C ILE A 138 -13.69 -0.94 -2.18
N LEU A 139 -15.00 -0.88 -2.01
CA LEU A 139 -15.83 0.16 -2.63
C LEU A 139 -15.96 1.37 -1.68
N PRO A 140 -15.44 2.56 -2.03
CA PRO A 140 -15.61 3.76 -1.24
C PRO A 140 -17.03 4.32 -1.30
N PRO A 141 -17.43 5.13 -0.30
CA PRO A 141 -18.70 5.82 -0.36
C PRO A 141 -18.69 6.87 -1.49
N ASP A 142 -19.42 6.61 -2.58
CA ASP A 142 -19.68 7.57 -3.65
C ASP A 142 -21.15 8.03 -3.68
N ASN A 143 -21.37 9.33 -3.90
CA ASN A 143 -22.71 9.92 -3.93
C ASN A 143 -23.52 9.52 -5.17
N ALA A 144 -22.88 9.35 -6.33
CA ALA A 144 -23.60 9.06 -7.58
C ALA A 144 -24.19 7.64 -7.56
N SER A 145 -23.37 6.66 -7.18
CA SER A 145 -23.78 5.24 -7.05
C SER A 145 -24.76 5.00 -5.90
N MET A 146 -24.70 5.76 -4.80
CA MET A 146 -25.66 5.64 -3.70
C MET A 146 -27.06 6.14 -4.06
N ASN A 147 -27.17 7.19 -4.89
CA ASN A 147 -28.47 7.79 -5.20
C ASN A 147 -29.37 6.89 -6.04
N SER A 148 -28.83 5.83 -6.67
CA SER A 148 -29.59 4.85 -7.44
C SER A 148 -30.07 3.65 -6.60
N GLN A 149 -29.68 3.57 -5.33
CA GLN A 149 -29.96 2.42 -4.46
C GLN A 149 -30.96 2.79 -3.37
N THR A 150 -31.80 1.83 -2.99
CA THR A 150 -32.69 1.97 -1.83
C THR A 150 -31.99 1.48 -0.57
N PRO A 151 -32.21 2.11 0.60
CA PRO A 151 -31.67 1.62 1.87
C PRO A 151 -32.25 0.24 2.21
N PHE A 152 -31.61 -0.46 3.14
CA PHE A 152 -32.25 -1.60 3.78
C PHE A 152 -33.57 -1.18 4.44
N PRO A 153 -34.60 -2.05 4.43
CA PRO A 153 -35.88 -1.74 5.06
C PRO A 153 -35.71 -1.40 6.55
N GLU A 154 -36.43 -0.40 7.04
CA GLU A 154 -36.44 -0.10 8.48
C GLU A 154 -36.95 -1.32 9.26
N GLY A 155 -36.27 -1.66 10.37
CA GLY A 155 -36.57 -2.84 11.17
C GLY A 155 -36.02 -4.17 10.62
N SER A 156 -35.38 -4.17 9.44
CA SER A 156 -34.59 -5.34 9.00
C SER A 156 -33.35 -5.53 9.88
N THR A 157 -32.87 -6.78 9.99
CA THR A 157 -31.67 -7.10 10.78
C THR A 157 -30.47 -6.26 10.34
N GLU A 158 -30.26 -6.08 9.04
CA GLU A 158 -29.17 -5.28 8.49
C GLU A 158 -29.31 -3.80 8.86
N PHE A 159 -30.53 -3.24 8.77
CA PHE A 159 -30.76 -1.85 9.15
C PHE A 159 -30.49 -1.60 10.64
N GLU A 160 -30.86 -2.54 11.49
CA GLU A 160 -30.63 -2.47 12.94
C GLU A 160 -29.16 -2.53 13.30
N LEU A 161 -28.39 -3.41 12.63
CA LEU A 161 -26.94 -3.48 12.77
C LEU A 161 -26.27 -2.16 12.35
N ILE A 162 -26.74 -1.55 11.27
CA ILE A 162 -26.24 -0.26 10.80
C ILE A 162 -26.57 0.84 11.81
N ARG A 163 -27.79 0.84 12.37
CA ARG A 163 -28.24 1.81 13.36
C ARG A 163 -27.41 1.76 14.64
N GLU A 164 -27.13 0.56 15.14
CA GLU A 164 -26.25 0.32 16.29
C GLU A 164 -24.86 0.88 16.02
N ALA A 165 -24.23 0.47 14.91
CA ALA A 165 -22.89 0.94 14.54
C ALA A 165 -22.83 2.46 14.35
N CYS A 166 -23.83 3.07 13.71
CA CYS A 166 -23.96 4.53 13.63
C CYS A 166 -23.99 5.19 15.02
N GLY A 167 -24.76 4.63 15.95
CA GLY A 167 -24.90 5.16 17.32
C GLY A 167 -23.58 5.20 18.09
N GLU A 168 -22.66 4.27 17.83
CA GLU A 168 -21.33 4.24 18.44
C GLU A 168 -20.38 5.28 17.80
N TYR A 169 -20.22 5.25 16.47
CA TYR A 169 -19.26 6.13 15.79
C TYR A 169 -19.69 7.61 15.75
N LEU A 170 -20.98 7.91 15.89
CA LEU A 170 -21.47 9.30 15.98
C LEU A 170 -21.05 10.01 17.28
N GLN A 171 -20.63 9.25 18.30
CA GLN A 171 -20.12 9.81 19.56
C GLN A 171 -18.69 10.35 19.43
N CYS A 172 -17.94 9.89 18.43
CA CYS A 172 -16.59 10.38 18.16
C CYS A 172 -16.63 11.84 17.69
N LYS A 173 -15.72 12.65 18.24
CA LYS A 173 -15.64 14.09 17.97
C LYS A 173 -14.94 14.41 16.65
N ASN A 174 -14.03 13.53 16.21
CA ASN A 174 -13.21 13.73 15.03
C ASN A 174 -12.81 12.38 14.38
N THR A 175 -12.22 12.44 13.19
CA THR A 175 -11.79 11.26 12.43
C THR A 175 -10.73 10.42 13.14
N HIS A 176 -9.87 11.03 13.96
CA HIS A 176 -8.83 10.30 14.69
C HIS A 176 -9.46 9.39 15.77
N GLU A 177 -10.43 9.90 16.53
CA GLU A 177 -11.19 9.10 17.50
C GLU A 177 -11.96 7.94 16.84
N VAL A 178 -12.51 8.18 15.65
CA VAL A 178 -13.17 7.13 14.84
C VAL A 178 -12.20 5.99 14.49
N CYS A 179 -10.98 6.33 14.06
CA CYS A 179 -9.97 5.31 13.75
C CYS A 179 -9.53 4.55 15.00
N LEU A 180 -9.24 5.25 16.11
CA LEU A 180 -8.86 4.62 17.38
C LEU A 180 -9.92 3.64 17.88
N LEU A 181 -11.20 4.00 17.79
CA LEU A 181 -12.31 3.12 18.16
C LEU A 181 -12.28 1.80 17.36
N GLN A 182 -12.04 1.85 16.04
CA GLN A 182 -11.92 0.64 15.24
C GLN A 182 -10.71 -0.21 15.68
N TYR A 183 -9.56 0.43 15.95
CA TYR A 183 -8.35 -0.28 16.33
C TYR A 183 -8.52 -1.02 17.66
N GLU A 184 -9.18 -0.38 18.63
CA GLU A 184 -9.50 -0.98 19.92
C GLU A 184 -10.48 -2.15 19.78
N LYS A 185 -11.61 -1.94 19.10
CA LYS A 185 -12.62 -2.99 18.87
C LYS A 185 -12.03 -4.23 18.21
N LYS A 186 -11.17 -4.04 17.21
CA LYS A 186 -10.54 -5.12 16.44
C LYS A 186 -9.22 -5.60 17.05
N ARG A 187 -8.81 -5.05 18.20
CA ARG A 187 -7.57 -5.38 18.90
C ARG A 187 -6.33 -5.30 17.99
N ASN A 188 -6.31 -4.34 17.06
CA ASN A 188 -5.19 -4.16 16.15
C ASN A 188 -4.09 -3.31 16.81
N LEU A 189 -3.13 -4.01 17.41
CA LEU A 189 -2.01 -3.42 18.13
C LEU A 189 -1.07 -2.63 17.22
N LEU A 190 -0.81 -3.10 16.00
CA LEU A 190 0.10 -2.42 15.06
C LEU A 190 -0.39 -1.00 14.76
N TYR A 191 -1.66 -0.86 14.41
CA TYR A 191 -2.30 0.42 14.09
C TYR A 191 -2.37 1.35 15.31
N SER A 192 -2.67 0.78 16.49
CA SER A 192 -2.68 1.53 17.75
C SER A 192 -1.29 2.02 18.15
N THR A 193 -0.25 1.19 17.98
CA THR A 193 1.15 1.56 18.21
C THR A 193 1.60 2.62 17.22
N LYS A 194 1.21 2.52 15.95
CA LYS A 194 1.49 3.53 14.92
C LYS A 194 0.94 4.90 15.31
N GLU A 195 -0.30 5.02 15.77
CA GLU A 195 -0.88 6.31 16.17
C GLU A 195 -0.17 6.91 17.39
N LYS A 196 0.15 6.07 18.39
CA LYS A 196 0.90 6.51 19.57
C LYS A 196 2.29 7.01 19.21
N LEU A 197 2.99 6.27 18.34
CA LEU A 197 4.31 6.65 17.86
C LEU A 197 4.22 7.96 17.07
N TYR A 198 3.31 8.08 16.10
CA TYR A 198 3.11 9.31 15.32
C TYR A 198 2.85 10.53 16.21
N SER A 199 1.99 10.38 17.23
CA SER A 199 1.70 11.42 18.20
C SER A 199 2.96 11.88 18.94
N ILE A 200 3.82 10.95 19.36
CA ILE A 200 5.09 11.29 20.00
C ILE A 200 6.03 11.99 19.02
N LEU A 201 6.20 11.47 17.80
CA LEU A 201 7.10 12.02 16.78
C LEU A 201 6.73 13.46 16.38
N THR A 202 5.43 13.74 16.24
CA THR A 202 4.91 15.08 15.93
C THR A 202 5.10 16.09 17.06
N SER A 203 5.25 15.62 18.29
CA SER A 203 5.31 16.45 19.49
C SER A 203 6.71 16.52 20.12
N LEU A 204 7.73 15.96 19.47
CA LEU A 204 9.14 15.96 19.92
C LEU A 204 9.70 17.35 20.22
N CYS A 205 9.13 18.41 19.62
CA CYS A 205 9.61 19.78 19.77
C CYS A 205 9.28 20.44 21.12
N HIS A 206 8.32 19.92 21.87
CA HIS A 206 7.67 20.69 22.93
C HIS A 206 8.20 20.46 24.34
N GLU A 207 8.76 19.28 24.67
CA GLU A 207 9.23 18.99 26.04
C GLU A 207 10.40 17.99 26.07
N GLU A 208 11.49 18.39 26.76
CA GLU A 208 12.58 17.50 27.16
C GLU A 208 12.15 16.66 28.38
N SER A 209 11.38 15.60 28.15
CA SER A 209 11.15 14.59 29.18
C SER A 209 11.87 13.30 28.81
N ALA A 210 12.80 12.85 29.67
CA ALA A 210 13.47 11.56 29.54
C ALA A 210 12.45 10.40 29.47
N GLU A 211 11.32 10.54 30.16
CA GLU A 211 10.20 9.59 30.12
C GLU A 211 9.55 9.51 28.74
N ARG A 212 9.38 10.65 28.07
CA ARG A 212 8.84 10.71 26.70
C ARG A 212 9.78 10.02 25.71
N MET A 213 11.10 10.25 25.83
CA MET A 213 12.09 9.60 24.98
C MET A 213 12.15 8.09 25.22
N ASN A 214 12.05 7.65 26.48
CA ASN A 214 11.95 6.22 26.79
C ASN A 214 10.67 5.59 26.22
N SER A 215 9.55 6.31 26.31
CA SER A 215 8.27 5.88 25.71
C SER A 215 8.37 5.79 24.20
N ALA A 216 9.03 6.75 23.55
CA ALA A 216 9.29 6.73 22.10
C ALA A 216 10.10 5.49 21.71
N ARG A 217 11.23 5.22 22.40
CA ARG A 217 12.08 4.05 22.16
C ARG A 217 11.31 2.74 22.31
N LYS A 218 10.47 2.62 23.34
CA LYS A 218 9.61 1.45 23.52
C LYS A 218 8.65 1.29 22.34
N LEU A 219 7.97 2.35 21.94
CA LEU A 219 7.01 2.30 20.83
C LEU A 219 7.66 2.01 19.47
N ILE A 220 8.89 2.48 19.24
CA ILE A 220 9.68 2.15 18.05
C ILE A 220 9.95 0.64 18.00
N ASN A 221 10.42 0.05 19.11
CA ASN A 221 10.67 -1.38 19.18
C ASN A 221 9.38 -2.19 19.06
N ASP A 222 8.30 -1.77 19.74
CA ASP A 222 6.99 -2.41 19.64
C ASP A 222 6.46 -2.37 18.20
N PHE A 223 6.66 -1.25 17.49
CA PHE A 223 6.29 -1.11 16.08
C PHE A 223 7.07 -2.09 15.19
N ALA A 224 8.39 -2.14 15.32
CA ALA A 224 9.24 -3.06 14.56
C ALA A 224 8.83 -4.52 14.78
N MET A 225 8.69 -4.95 16.04
CA MET A 225 8.30 -6.33 16.37
C MET A 225 6.90 -6.67 15.85
N LEU A 226 5.93 -5.76 15.97
CA LEU A 226 4.57 -6.01 15.50
C LEU A 226 4.50 -6.09 13.96
N ALA A 227 5.29 -5.27 13.26
CA ALA A 227 5.37 -5.32 11.81
C ALA A 227 6.06 -6.60 11.33
N GLU A 228 7.21 -6.97 11.91
CA GLU A 228 7.92 -8.21 11.59
C GLU A 228 7.02 -9.44 11.79
N LYS A 229 6.30 -9.51 12.92
CA LYS A 229 5.36 -10.61 13.19
C LYS A 229 4.25 -10.71 12.14
N ASN A 230 3.85 -9.58 11.56
CA ASN A 230 2.74 -9.52 10.61
C ASN A 230 3.19 -9.73 9.16
N HIS A 231 4.48 -9.67 8.84
CA HIS A 231 4.96 -9.70 7.47
C HIS A 231 6.04 -10.76 7.24
N SER A 232 5.95 -11.47 6.12
CA SER A 232 6.98 -12.43 5.67
C SER A 232 7.94 -11.83 4.64
N ASP A 233 7.72 -10.57 4.23
CA ASP A 233 8.54 -9.89 3.24
C ASP A 233 9.83 -9.36 3.88
N SER A 234 10.97 -9.91 3.48
CA SER A 234 12.27 -9.54 4.05
C SER A 234 12.67 -8.10 3.73
N THR A 235 12.27 -7.56 2.57
CA THR A 235 12.62 -6.20 2.17
C THR A 235 11.89 -5.19 3.03
N LEU A 236 10.59 -5.41 3.28
CA LEU A 236 9.82 -4.59 4.22
C LEU A 236 10.43 -4.59 5.62
N VAL A 237 10.78 -5.77 6.15
CA VAL A 237 11.36 -5.90 7.49
C VAL A 237 12.66 -5.11 7.58
N LEU A 238 13.56 -5.25 6.60
CA LEU A 238 14.83 -4.49 6.57
C LEU A 238 14.61 -2.97 6.53
N ILE A 239 13.64 -2.49 5.76
CA ILE A 239 13.30 -1.05 5.69
C ILE A 239 12.79 -0.54 7.05
N ILE A 240 11.96 -1.33 7.74
CA ILE A 240 11.45 -0.98 9.07
C ILE A 240 12.58 -0.97 10.10
N GLU A 241 13.45 -1.98 10.08
CA GLU A 241 14.62 -2.07 10.97
C GLU A 241 15.58 -0.91 10.76
N ASP A 242 15.84 -0.54 9.51
CA ASP A 242 16.67 0.59 9.13
C ASP A 242 16.09 1.90 9.67
N TYR A 243 14.80 2.14 9.44
CA TYR A 243 14.08 3.28 10.02
C TYR A 243 14.23 3.35 11.55
N CYS A 244 13.97 2.24 12.23
CA CYS A 244 14.03 2.17 13.69
C CYS A 244 15.45 2.42 14.19
N THR A 245 16.45 1.87 13.53
CA THR A 245 17.86 2.04 13.87
C THR A 245 18.31 3.49 13.69
N SER A 246 17.98 4.11 12.57
CA SER A 246 18.26 5.53 12.31
C SER A 246 17.61 6.43 13.36
N LEU A 247 16.34 6.18 13.68
CA LEU A 247 15.61 6.97 14.67
C LEU A 247 16.19 6.82 16.08
N LEU A 248 16.54 5.60 16.48
CA LEU A 248 17.20 5.34 17.77
C LEU A 248 18.58 5.99 17.84
N SER A 249 19.35 5.98 16.74
CA SER A 249 20.64 6.66 16.64
C SER A 249 20.49 8.16 16.86
N ILE A 250 19.54 8.80 16.16
CA ILE A 250 19.23 10.22 16.33
C ILE A 250 18.86 10.50 17.79
N PHE A 251 17.93 9.72 18.38
CA PHE A 251 17.48 9.93 19.75
C PHE A 251 18.51 9.63 20.84
N ARG A 252 19.53 8.83 20.54
CA ARG A 252 20.58 8.49 21.52
C ARG A 252 21.72 9.50 21.49
N ASN A 253 22.06 9.98 20.30
CA ASN A 253 23.33 10.67 20.06
C ASN A 253 23.16 12.15 19.67
N SER A 254 21.93 12.62 19.47
CA SER A 254 21.64 14.02 19.15
C SER A 254 21.12 14.80 20.35
N ASN A 255 21.44 16.10 20.41
CA ASN A 255 20.80 17.03 21.35
C ASN A 255 19.41 17.47 20.84
N GLN A 256 18.63 18.13 21.70
CA GLN A 256 17.26 18.55 21.37
C GLN A 256 17.17 19.43 20.13
N LYS A 257 18.13 20.35 19.91
CA LYS A 257 18.15 21.22 18.72
C LYS A 257 18.36 20.41 17.44
N GLN A 258 19.20 19.38 17.48
CA GLN A 258 19.42 18.47 16.35
C GLN A 258 18.19 17.61 16.09
N ILE A 259 17.55 17.08 17.14
CA ILE A 259 16.29 16.34 17.03
C ILE A 259 15.19 17.20 16.39
N GLN A 260 15.05 18.45 16.82
CA GLN A 260 14.10 19.40 16.23
C GLN A 260 14.39 19.66 14.75
N LYS A 261 15.66 19.80 14.36
CA LYS A 261 16.06 19.93 12.94
C LYS A 261 15.75 18.68 12.12
N ALA A 262 15.87 17.50 12.73
CA ALA A 262 15.59 16.22 12.07
C ALA A 262 14.09 15.87 12.04
N GLN A 263 13.24 16.57 12.80
CA GLN A 263 11.84 16.19 13.01
C GLN A 263 11.06 16.02 11.70
N GLY A 264 11.26 16.94 10.74
CA GLY A 264 10.61 16.85 9.44
C GLY A 264 10.97 15.55 8.70
N ALA A 265 12.26 15.21 8.65
CA ALA A 265 12.75 13.98 8.03
C ALA A 265 12.27 12.73 8.79
N VAL A 266 12.23 12.77 10.13
CA VAL A 266 11.73 11.68 10.97
C VAL A 266 10.26 11.39 10.66
N ILE A 267 9.42 12.42 10.58
CA ILE A 267 7.99 12.28 10.30
C ILE A 267 7.77 11.84 8.85
N GLU A 268 8.51 12.41 7.90
CA GLU A 268 8.42 12.02 6.49
C GLU A 268 8.77 10.54 6.32
N ALA A 269 9.93 10.11 6.82
CA ALA A 269 10.36 8.71 6.76
C ALA A 269 9.33 7.78 7.44
N PHE A 270 8.81 8.17 8.61
CA PHE A 270 7.76 7.40 9.29
C PHE A 270 6.53 7.18 8.39
N LEU A 271 6.04 8.25 7.74
CA LEU A 271 4.86 8.18 6.90
C LEU A 271 5.09 7.32 5.65
N ARG A 272 6.29 7.34 5.07
CA ARG A 272 6.63 6.50 3.90
C ARG A 272 6.79 5.03 4.28
N VAL A 273 7.49 4.74 5.37
CA VAL A 273 7.60 3.38 5.92
C VAL A 273 6.21 2.84 6.29
N TRP A 274 5.35 3.69 6.86
CA TRP A 274 3.97 3.31 7.16
C TRP A 274 3.13 3.07 5.90
N ASP A 275 3.26 3.85 4.83
CA ASP A 275 2.54 3.61 3.56
C ASP A 275 2.91 2.25 2.98
N LEU A 276 4.20 1.91 2.98
CA LEU A 276 4.66 0.58 2.56
C LEU A 276 4.08 -0.52 3.47
N THR A 277 4.23 -0.39 4.79
CA THR A 277 3.70 -1.35 5.78
C THR A 277 2.20 -1.56 5.60
N ALA A 278 1.43 -0.47 5.51
CA ALA A 278 -0.01 -0.52 5.32
C ALA A 278 -0.40 -1.14 3.97
N THR A 279 0.38 -0.92 2.92
CA THR A 279 0.17 -1.55 1.60
C THR A 279 0.33 -3.07 1.69
N HIS A 280 1.36 -3.56 2.40
CA HIS A 280 1.52 -4.99 2.68
C HIS A 280 0.39 -5.55 3.55
N GLU A 281 0.00 -4.85 4.62
CA GLU A 281 -1.14 -5.25 5.48
C GLU A 281 -2.44 -5.36 4.67
N PHE A 282 -2.64 -4.44 3.73
CA PHE A 282 -3.84 -4.42 2.90
C PHE A 282 -3.86 -5.57 1.92
N SER A 283 -2.76 -5.79 1.18
CA SER A 283 -2.62 -6.94 0.28
C SER A 283 -2.84 -8.26 1.02
N LYS A 284 -2.18 -8.44 2.18
CA LYS A 284 -2.33 -9.63 3.03
C LYS A 284 -3.76 -9.83 3.51
N SER A 285 -4.44 -8.75 3.93
CA SER A 285 -5.85 -8.81 4.37
C SER A 285 -6.78 -9.30 3.25
N LEU A 286 -6.41 -9.06 1.99
CA LEU A 286 -7.19 -9.34 0.81
C LEU A 286 -6.98 -10.75 0.22
N GLU A 287 -5.96 -11.49 0.68
CA GLU A 287 -5.65 -12.86 0.23
C GLU A 287 -6.81 -13.84 0.42
N LYS A 288 -7.71 -13.58 1.38
CA LYS A 288 -8.91 -14.40 1.61
C LYS A 288 -10.06 -14.13 0.64
N TYR A 289 -9.97 -13.06 -0.15
CA TYR A 289 -11.03 -12.64 -1.09
C TYR A 289 -10.62 -12.78 -2.55
N TYR A 290 -9.32 -12.70 -2.84
CA TYR A 290 -8.80 -12.65 -4.19
C TYR A 290 -7.67 -13.66 -4.38
N GLU A 291 -7.55 -14.18 -5.60
CA GLU A 291 -6.43 -15.01 -6.00
C GLU A 291 -5.11 -14.22 -5.95
N LYS A 292 -4.01 -14.92 -5.70
CA LYS A 292 -2.69 -14.32 -5.53
C LYS A 292 -2.25 -13.56 -6.80
N GLU A 293 -2.58 -14.09 -7.97
CA GLU A 293 -2.28 -13.51 -9.27
C GLU A 293 -2.92 -12.13 -9.42
N ILE A 294 -4.20 -12.02 -9.06
CA ILE A 294 -4.94 -10.76 -9.03
C ILE A 294 -4.19 -9.77 -8.13
N LEU A 295 -3.95 -10.13 -6.87
CA LEU A 295 -3.26 -9.24 -5.92
C LEU A 295 -1.86 -8.83 -6.39
N THR A 296 -1.11 -9.75 -7.00
CA THR A 296 0.24 -9.47 -7.52
C THR A 296 0.19 -8.43 -8.64
N ASP A 297 -0.71 -8.59 -9.60
CA ASP A 297 -0.88 -7.64 -10.71
C ASP A 297 -1.25 -6.24 -10.21
N PHE A 298 -2.06 -6.15 -9.15
CA PHE A 298 -2.53 -4.88 -8.60
C PHE A 298 -1.52 -4.17 -7.69
N PHE A 299 -0.81 -4.93 -6.85
CA PHE A 299 0.05 -4.35 -5.82
C PHE A 299 1.52 -4.25 -6.24
N SER A 300 1.98 -4.97 -7.26
CA SER A 300 3.40 -4.95 -7.71
C SER A 300 3.95 -3.53 -7.90
N SER A 301 3.36 -2.73 -8.77
CA SER A 301 3.80 -1.35 -9.00
C SER A 301 3.67 -0.48 -7.75
N ARG A 302 2.67 -0.73 -6.91
CA ARG A 302 2.43 0.03 -5.68
C ARG A 302 3.47 -0.30 -4.61
N PHE A 303 3.90 -1.55 -4.52
CA PHE A 303 5.00 -1.97 -3.66
C PHE A 303 6.29 -1.28 -4.10
N GLU A 304 6.62 -1.34 -5.40
CA GLU A 304 7.81 -0.68 -5.94
C GLU A 304 7.82 0.83 -5.66
N GLU A 305 6.68 1.52 -5.90
CA GLU A 305 6.54 2.95 -5.60
C GLU A 305 6.70 3.27 -4.10
N ALA A 306 6.04 2.49 -3.24
CA ALA A 306 6.08 2.72 -1.80
C ALA A 306 7.46 2.38 -1.21
N GLU A 307 8.11 1.33 -1.71
CA GLU A 307 9.46 0.92 -1.34
C GLU A 307 10.47 2.01 -1.71
N HIS A 308 10.44 2.44 -2.98
CA HIS A 308 11.31 3.52 -3.44
C HIS A 308 11.11 4.80 -2.63
N SER A 309 9.85 5.18 -2.38
CA SER A 309 9.54 6.36 -1.56
C SER A 309 10.01 6.22 -0.11
N ALA A 310 9.98 5.02 0.47
CA ALA A 310 10.49 4.76 1.81
C ALA A 310 12.01 4.87 1.86
N ILE A 311 12.71 4.25 0.90
CA ILE A 311 14.18 4.30 0.79
C ILE A 311 14.66 5.74 0.65
N GLU A 312 14.08 6.53 -0.26
CA GLU A 312 14.48 7.94 -0.42
C GLU A 312 14.29 8.76 0.87
N ALA A 313 13.19 8.53 1.60
CA ALA A 313 12.93 9.22 2.85
C ALA A 313 13.91 8.80 3.95
N LEU A 314 14.33 7.53 3.96
CA LEU A 314 15.37 7.03 4.87
C LEU A 314 16.75 7.60 4.56
N GLU A 315 17.11 7.75 3.28
CA GLU A 315 18.35 8.41 2.89
C GLU A 315 18.40 9.86 3.38
N ARG A 316 17.28 10.60 3.30
CA ARG A 316 17.17 11.95 3.87
C ARG A 316 17.27 11.94 5.39
N LEU A 317 16.63 10.98 6.05
CA LEU A 317 16.72 10.82 7.51
C LEU A 317 18.18 10.58 7.95
N ARG A 318 18.92 9.72 7.24
CA ARG A 318 20.33 9.41 7.53
C ARG A 318 21.26 10.62 7.44
N GLN A 319 20.93 11.64 6.64
CA GLN A 319 21.69 12.90 6.62
C GLN A 319 21.66 13.64 7.97
N HIS A 320 20.67 13.35 8.81
CA HIS A 320 20.54 13.89 10.16
C HIS A 320 21.13 12.98 11.23
N GLU A 321 21.62 11.79 10.88
CA GLU A 321 22.32 10.96 11.85
C GLU A 321 23.59 11.65 12.33
N PRO A 322 23.84 11.65 13.65
CA PRO A 322 25.07 12.19 14.18
C PRO A 322 26.23 11.36 13.63
N LYS A 323 27.15 12.03 12.93
CA LYS A 323 28.40 11.42 12.51
C LYS A 323 29.15 11.02 13.77
N PHE A 324 29.38 9.73 13.94
CA PHE A 324 30.29 9.25 14.97
C PHE A 324 31.69 9.76 14.60
N ASP A 325 32.15 10.81 15.29
CA ASP A 325 33.58 11.06 15.40
C ASP A 325 34.12 9.89 16.22
N PHE A 326 34.69 8.90 15.53
CA PHE A 326 35.40 7.82 16.22
C PHE A 326 36.41 8.45 17.18
N PRO A 327 36.47 8.00 18.45
CA PRO A 327 37.49 8.47 19.36
C PRO A 327 38.84 8.31 18.68
N GLN A 328 39.61 9.40 18.54
CA GLN A 328 40.99 9.37 18.03
C GLN A 328 41.95 8.75 19.07
N THR A 329 41.44 7.90 19.97
CA THR A 329 42.25 7.20 20.96
C THR A 329 43.03 6.09 20.28
N GLU A 330 44.23 5.80 20.79
CA GLU A 330 45.09 4.75 20.22
C GLU A 330 44.44 3.36 20.30
N GLU A 331 43.58 3.12 21.30
CA GLU A 331 42.80 1.89 21.40
C GLU A 331 41.73 1.76 20.30
N ALA A 332 41.04 2.85 19.95
CA ALA A 332 40.05 2.85 18.88
C ALA A 332 40.71 2.74 17.49
N LYS A 333 41.88 3.35 17.29
CA LYS A 333 42.70 3.16 16.09
C LYS A 333 43.21 1.72 15.95
N LYS A 334 43.61 1.08 17.07
CA LYS A 334 43.93 -0.35 17.12
C LYS A 334 42.74 -1.24 16.80
N LEU A 335 41.55 -0.92 17.31
CA LEU A 335 40.33 -1.67 17.01
C LEU A 335 39.97 -1.54 15.53
N MET A 336 40.08 -0.34 14.95
CA MET A 336 39.84 -0.08 13.53
C MET A 336 40.87 -0.73 12.61
N SER A 337 42.14 -0.83 13.02
CA SER A 337 43.16 -1.56 12.26
C SER A 337 42.95 -3.09 12.32
N LEU A 338 42.36 -3.59 13.41
CA LEU A 338 41.95 -4.99 13.56
C LEU A 338 40.66 -5.32 12.79
N MET A 339 39.73 -4.37 12.67
CA MET A 339 38.53 -4.46 11.81
C MET A 339 38.84 -4.21 10.32
N GLY A 340 40.11 -4.30 9.93
CA GLY A 340 40.67 -3.90 8.65
C GLY A 340 40.10 -4.60 7.42
N SER A 341 38.95 -4.13 6.94
CA SER A 341 38.58 -4.14 5.52
C SER A 341 37.82 -2.88 5.07
N ALA A 342 37.89 -1.78 5.81
CA ALA A 342 37.28 -0.50 5.45
C ALA A 342 38.24 0.68 5.62
N LYS A 343 39.47 0.54 5.10
CA LYS A 343 40.26 1.73 4.77
C LYS A 343 39.62 2.33 3.51
N GLU A 344 39.18 3.58 3.58
CA GLU A 344 38.75 4.30 2.38
C GLU A 344 39.94 4.31 1.42
N LEU A 345 39.79 3.61 0.29
CA LEU A 345 40.85 3.50 -0.71
C LEU A 345 41.16 4.90 -1.22
N SER A 346 42.45 5.22 -1.37
CA SER A 346 42.82 6.42 -2.12
C SER A 346 42.28 6.31 -3.56
N GLU A 347 42.07 7.43 -4.25
CA GLU A 347 41.62 7.40 -5.65
C GLU A 347 42.55 6.57 -6.55
N GLU A 348 43.86 6.57 -6.28
CA GLU A 348 44.82 5.69 -6.96
C GLU A 348 44.59 4.20 -6.64
N GLU A 349 44.26 3.85 -5.40
CA GLU A 349 43.95 2.47 -5.00
C GLU A 349 42.59 2.00 -5.54
N LYS A 350 41.60 2.89 -5.67
CA LYS A 350 40.31 2.60 -6.32
C LYS A 350 40.50 2.31 -7.80
N GLU A 351 41.26 3.14 -8.50
CA GLU A 351 41.56 2.98 -9.92
C GLU A 351 42.33 1.67 -10.18
N LYS A 352 43.27 1.33 -9.30
CA LYS A 352 44.04 0.08 -9.36
C LYS A 352 43.16 -1.15 -9.12
N ARG A 353 42.30 -1.13 -8.09
CA ARG A 353 41.36 -2.22 -7.82
C ARG A 353 40.32 -2.40 -8.91
N LYS A 354 39.87 -1.32 -9.55
CA LYS A 354 38.95 -1.38 -10.68
C LYS A 354 39.59 -2.10 -11.88
N LYS A 355 40.85 -1.79 -12.20
CA LYS A 355 41.61 -2.51 -13.23
C LYS A 355 41.86 -3.98 -12.87
N GLU A 356 42.20 -4.26 -11.61
CA GLU A 356 42.37 -5.65 -11.14
C GLU A 356 41.06 -6.45 -11.24
N LEU A 357 39.90 -5.84 -10.97
CA LEU A 357 38.58 -6.48 -11.09
C LEU A 357 38.14 -6.71 -12.54
N GLU A 358 38.55 -5.84 -13.46
CA GLU A 358 38.30 -5.99 -14.90
C GLU A 358 39.19 -7.09 -15.54
N GLU A 359 40.34 -7.40 -14.92
CA GLU A 359 41.28 -8.42 -15.40
C GLU A 359 41.01 -9.84 -14.85
N ILE A 360 40.28 -9.97 -13.73
CA ILE A 360 39.99 -11.28 -13.12
C ILE A 360 38.75 -11.90 -13.78
N SER A 361 38.92 -13.07 -14.40
CA SER A 361 37.78 -13.82 -14.95
C SER A 361 36.80 -14.21 -13.84
N PRO A 362 35.47 -14.25 -14.10
CA PRO A 362 34.48 -14.66 -13.10
C PRO A 362 34.83 -16.01 -12.43
N SER A 363 35.37 -16.96 -13.20
CA SER A 363 35.85 -18.27 -12.74
C SER A 363 37.00 -18.23 -11.73
N GLU A 364 37.85 -17.19 -11.74
CA GLU A 364 38.93 -17.02 -10.76
C GLU A 364 38.46 -16.34 -9.48
N LEU A 365 37.41 -15.49 -9.57
CA LEU A 365 36.76 -14.88 -8.42
C LEU A 365 36.10 -15.95 -7.52
N PHE A 366 35.40 -16.92 -8.11
CA PHE A 366 34.78 -18.01 -7.34
C PHE A 366 35.81 -18.89 -6.60
N ARG A 367 36.91 -19.29 -7.28
CA ARG A 367 38.01 -20.03 -6.64
C ARG A 367 38.68 -19.29 -5.49
N ARG A 368 38.94 -18.00 -5.65
CA ARG A 368 39.71 -17.21 -4.68
C ARG A 368 38.96 -17.00 -3.36
N TYR A 369 37.63 -17.06 -3.40
CA TYR A 369 36.77 -16.94 -2.22
C TYR A 369 36.16 -18.28 -1.78
N GLY A 370 36.59 -19.40 -2.36
CA GLY A 370 36.11 -20.73 -1.99
C GLY A 370 34.61 -20.94 -2.25
N LEU A 371 34.10 -20.33 -3.32
CA LEU A 371 32.69 -20.39 -3.74
C LEU A 371 32.46 -21.38 -4.91
N ASP A 372 33.42 -22.28 -5.15
CA ASP A 372 33.34 -23.39 -6.11
C ASP A 372 32.71 -24.64 -5.49
#